data_AF-A0A819YX13-F1
#
_entry.id   AF-A0A819YX13-F1
#
_cell.length_a   1.000
_cell.length_b   1.000
_cell.length_c   1.000
_cell.angle_alpha   90.00
_cell.angle_beta   90.00
_cell.angle_gamma   90.00
#
_symmetry.space_group_name_H-M   'P 1'
#
loop_
_entity.id
_entity.type
_entity.pdbx_description
1 polymer ?
#
loop_
_entity_poly.entity_id
_entity_poly.type
_entity_poly.pdbx_seq_one_letter_code
_entity_poly.pdbx_strand_id
1 'polypeptide(L)'
;MSLESQDDLTVANNQLKQCRICLDNDNPTDIISPCLCSGGSAYIHRKCLNDWRSENVGRRKELENYKKPSNMLVNTMAANTNDGIAEN
;
A
#
# COMPACT_ATOMS: atom_id res chain seq x y z
N MET A 1 -21.02 35.58 35.36
CA MET A 1 -21.37 34.23 35.86
C MET A 1 -21.45 33.35 34.62
N SER A 2 -20.32 32.82 34.15
CA SER A 2 -19.78 31.49 34.52
C SER A 2 -20.74 30.41 33.99
N LEU A 3 -20.43 29.55 33.02
CA LEU A 3 -19.18 28.86 32.67
C LEU A 3 -19.24 28.45 31.18
N GLU A 4 -18.29 28.89 30.35
CA GLU A 4 -17.94 28.13 29.14
C GLU A 4 -16.97 27.05 29.64
N SER A 5 -17.44 25.81 29.67
CA SER A 5 -16.67 24.67 30.16
C SER A 5 -15.45 24.48 29.27
N GLN A 6 -14.30 24.80 29.85
CA GLN A 6 -12.97 24.51 29.38
C GLN A 6 -12.76 23.00 29.39
N ASP A 7 -13.05 22.34 28.28
CA ASP A 7 -12.44 21.06 27.94
C ASP A 7 -11.06 21.35 27.33
N ASP A 8 -10.16 21.86 28.16
CA ASP A 8 -8.75 22.08 27.85
C ASP A 8 -7.91 20.95 28.48
N LEU A 9 -6.81 20.62 27.79
CA LEU A 9 -5.67 19.83 28.28
C LEU A 9 -5.72 18.29 28.18
N THR A 10 -5.81 17.72 26.97
CA THR A 10 -5.02 16.50 26.62
C THR A 10 -4.64 16.33 25.14
N VAL A 11 -4.81 17.32 24.25
CA VAL A 11 -4.32 17.20 22.85
C VAL A 11 -2.84 17.53 22.76
N ALA A 12 -2.03 16.92 23.62
CA ALA A 12 -0.59 17.03 23.61
C ALA A 12 -0.04 16.16 22.48
N ASN A 13 -0.08 16.64 21.23
CA ASN A 13 0.79 16.29 20.09
C ASN A 13 1.16 14.80 19.87
N ASN A 14 0.43 13.87 20.45
CA ASN A 14 0.48 12.47 20.10
C ASN A 14 -0.45 12.38 18.91
N GLN A 15 0.04 12.77 17.73
CA GLN A 15 -0.64 12.46 16.49
C GLN A 15 -0.80 10.95 16.45
N LEU A 16 -1.94 10.47 16.94
CA LEU A 16 -2.28 9.07 16.98
C LEU A 16 -2.18 8.59 15.55
N LYS A 17 -1.15 7.78 15.30
CA LYS A 17 -0.87 7.25 13.97
C LYS A 17 -2.06 6.37 13.61
N GLN A 18 -2.89 6.83 12.67
CA GLN A 18 -4.08 6.13 12.22
C GLN A 18 -3.76 5.20 11.06
N CYS A 19 -4.21 3.95 11.11
CA CYS A 19 -4.04 3.05 9.99
C CYS A 19 -4.94 3.48 8.82
N ARG A 20 -4.35 3.74 7.65
CA ARG A 20 -5.10 4.17 6.45
C ARG A 20 -6.01 3.09 5.83
N ILE A 21 -5.95 1.85 6.32
CA ILE A 21 -6.74 0.72 5.80
C ILE A 21 -8.00 0.50 6.65
N CYS A 22 -7.86 0.36 7.96
CA CYS A 22 -9.01 0.14 8.86
C CYS A 22 -9.53 1.43 9.52
N LEU A 23 -8.84 2.56 9.36
CA LEU A 23 -9.17 3.86 9.97
C LEU A 23 -9.14 3.85 11.51
N ASP A 24 -8.38 2.93 12.10
CA ASP A 24 -8.25 2.79 13.56
C ASP A 24 -6.85 3.16 14.05
N ASN A 25 -6.76 3.52 15.33
CA ASN A 25 -5.55 3.90 16.06
C ASN A 25 -5.13 2.83 17.08
N ASP A 26 -5.87 1.72 17.16
CA ASP A 26 -5.54 0.58 18.01
C ASP A 26 -4.11 0.05 17.76
N ASN A 27 -3.46 -0.50 18.79
CA ASN A 27 -2.12 -1.10 18.70
C ASN A 27 -1.06 -0.19 18.02
N PRO A 28 -0.78 1.01 18.57
CA PRO A 28 0.18 1.96 17.98
C PRO A 28 1.61 1.42 17.88
N THR A 29 1.95 0.34 18.58
CA THR A 29 3.24 -0.35 18.49
C THR A 29 3.41 -1.13 17.19
N ASP A 30 2.31 -1.56 16.57
CA ASP A 30 2.30 -2.42 15.38
C ASP A 30 2.03 -1.66 14.08
N ILE A 31 2.05 -0.33 14.15
CA ILE A 31 1.90 0.55 13.00
C ILE A 31 3.25 0.86 12.35
N ILE A 32 3.30 0.78 11.03
CA ILE A 32 4.51 0.98 10.22
C ILE A 32 4.27 2.06 9.15
N SER A 33 5.35 2.64 8.62
CA SER A 33 5.32 3.52 7.43
C SER A 33 5.99 2.83 6.25
N PRO A 34 5.25 2.07 5.42
CA PRO A 34 5.84 1.28 4.34
C PRO A 34 6.15 2.10 3.07
N CYS A 35 5.83 3.39 3.06
CA CYS A 35 6.13 4.32 1.98
C CYS A 35 6.73 5.63 2.53
N LEU A 36 7.27 6.44 1.63
CA LEU A 36 7.73 7.81 1.90
C LEU A 36 6.58 8.83 1.89
N CYS A 37 5.33 8.37 2.04
CA CYS A 37 4.17 9.23 2.07
C CYS A 37 4.22 10.12 3.32
N SER A 38 3.75 11.36 3.20
CA SER A 38 3.66 12.29 4.33
C SER A 38 2.24 12.33 4.91
N GLY A 39 2.11 12.74 6.17
CA GLY A 39 0.82 12.90 6.86
C GLY A 39 0.19 11.59 7.35
N GLY A 40 -1.10 11.63 7.68
CA GLY A 40 -1.83 10.48 8.27
C GLY A 40 -1.85 9.23 7.38
N SER A 41 -1.79 9.41 6.06
CA SER A 41 -1.79 8.31 5.08
C SER A 41 -0.48 7.53 5.00
N ALA A 42 0.53 7.90 5.79
CA ALA A 42 1.80 7.19 5.90
C ALA A 42 1.67 5.89 6.72
N TYR A 43 0.72 5.83 7.65
CA TYR A 43 0.70 4.81 8.69
C TYR A 43 -0.26 3.65 8.38
N ILE A 44 0.20 2.41 8.60
CA ILE A 44 -0.57 1.18 8.37
C ILE A 44 -0.22 0.13 9.43
N HIS A 45 -1.19 -0.61 9.97
CA HIS A 45 -0.90 -1.78 10.79
C HIS A 45 -0.21 -2.88 9.99
N ARG A 46 0.75 -3.58 10.59
CA ARG A 46 1.42 -4.73 9.96
C ARG A 46 0.43 -5.79 9.50
N LYS A 47 -0.59 -6.09 10.32
CA LYS A 47 -1.67 -7.04 9.98
C LYS A 47 -2.45 -6.58 8.75
N CYS A 48 -2.95 -5.34 8.75
CA CYS A 48 -3.72 -4.80 7.62
C CYS A 48 -2.91 -4.79 6.32
N LEU A 49 -1.60 -4.51 6.37
CA LEU A 49 -0.74 -4.60 5.19
C LEU A 49 -0.61 -6.04 4.67
N ASN A 50 -0.46 -7.02 5.56
CA ASN A 50 -0.34 -8.43 5.19
C ASN A 50 -1.66 -8.98 4.61
N ASP A 51 -2.79 -8.64 5.23
CA ASP A 51 -4.12 -9.05 4.75
C ASP A 51 -4.37 -8.47 3.35
N TRP A 52 -4.14 -7.17 3.17
CA TRP A 52 -4.28 -6.49 1.86
C TRP A 52 -3.40 -7.12 0.77
N ARG A 53 -2.15 -7.49 1.11
CA ARG A 53 -1.27 -8.19 0.15
C ARG A 53 -1.80 -9.56 -0.21
N SER A 54 -2.35 -10.30 0.75
CA SER A 54 -2.87 -11.65 0.57
C SER A 54 -4.12 -11.67 -0.32
N GLU A 55 -5.05 -10.74 -0.11
CA GLU A 55 -6.25 -10.57 -0.94
C GLU A 55 -5.90 -10.27 -2.41
N ASN A 56 -4.79 -9.57 -2.64
CA ASN A 56 -4.34 -9.21 -3.99
C ASN A 56 -3.67 -10.33 -4.77
N VAL A 57 -3.24 -11.43 -4.12
CA VAL A 57 -2.69 -12.59 -4.81
C VAL A 57 -3.79 -13.34 -5.59
N GLY A 58 -5.02 -13.35 -5.09
CA GLY A 58 -6.17 -13.94 -5.78
C GLY A 58 -6.57 -13.19 -7.06
N ARG A 59 -6.47 -11.85 -7.05
CA ARG A 59 -6.86 -11.00 -8.19
C ARG A 59 -5.96 -11.14 -9.42
N ARG A 60 -4.70 -11.59 -9.26
CA ARG A 60 -3.78 -11.79 -10.39
C ARG A 60 -4.04 -13.06 -11.20
N LYS A 61 -4.68 -14.07 -10.61
CA LYS A 61 -4.99 -15.33 -11.31
C LYS A 61 -6.12 -15.18 -12.33
N GLU A 62 -6.91 -14.11 -12.23
CA GLU A 62 -7.98 -13.84 -13.19
C GLU A 62 -7.47 -13.27 -14.53
N LEU A 63 -6.26 -12.68 -14.55
CA LEU A 63 -5.62 -12.21 -15.77
C LEU A 63 -5.07 -13.34 -16.65
N GLU A 64 -4.87 -14.54 -16.10
CA GLU A 64 -4.45 -15.72 -16.87
C GLU A 64 -5.63 -16.30 -17.69
N ASN A 65 -6.87 -16.03 -17.25
CA ASN A 65 -8.11 -16.38 -17.95
C ASN A 65 -8.80 -15.20 -18.64
N TYR A 66 -8.28 -13.98 -18.52
CA TYR A 66 -8.78 -12.82 -19.25
C TYR A 66 -8.48 -13.01 -20.74
N LYS A 67 -9.49 -13.48 -21.50
CA LYS A 67 -9.44 -13.50 -22.96
C LYS A 67 -9.17 -12.08 -23.45
N LYS A 68 -7.92 -11.81 -23.84
CA LYS A 68 -7.54 -10.54 -24.49
C LYS A 68 -8.51 -10.31 -25.65
N PRO A 69 -9.18 -9.15 -25.77
CA PRO A 69 -9.95 -8.85 -26.96
C PRO A 69 -9.01 -8.88 -28.18
N SER A 70 -9.46 -9.49 -29.28
CA SER A 70 -8.67 -9.85 -30.48
C SER A 70 -8.09 -8.67 -31.28
N ASN A 71 -7.90 -7.50 -30.68
CA ASN A 71 -7.34 -6.32 -31.35
C ASN A 71 -6.27 -5.59 -30.51
N MET A 72 -5.54 -6.31 -29.66
CA MET A 72 -4.32 -5.78 -29.04
C MET A 72 -3.10 -6.26 -29.84
N LEU A 73 -2.84 -5.62 -30.98
CA LEU A 73 -1.57 -5.79 -31.70
C LEU A 73 -0.48 -5.10 -30.88
N VAL A 74 0.04 -5.81 -29.88
CA VAL A 74 1.31 -5.45 -29.25
C VAL A 74 2.40 -5.79 -30.26
N ASN A 75 2.93 -4.76 -30.94
CA ASN A 75 4.19 -4.87 -31.67
C ASN A 75 5.33 -4.90 -30.64
N THR A 76 5.56 -6.05 -30.01
CA THR A 76 6.80 -6.27 -29.28
C THR A 76 7.89 -6.51 -30.31
N MET A 77 8.73 -5.51 -30.55
CA MET A 77 10.03 -5.73 -31.17
C MET A 77 10.80 -6.66 -30.25
N ALA A 78 11.04 -7.90 -30.67
CA ALA A 78 11.90 -8.82 -29.95
C ALA A 78 13.29 -8.19 -29.88
N ALA A 79 13.73 -7.80 -28.69
CA ALA A 79 15.12 -7.46 -28.43
C ALA A 79 15.95 -8.74 -28.65
N ASN A 80 16.49 -8.91 -29.85
CA ASN A 80 17.53 -9.89 -30.11
C ASN A 80 18.84 -9.33 -29.53
N THR A 81 19.10 -9.57 -28.25
CA THR A 81 20.46 -9.48 -27.72
C THR A 81 21.19 -10.75 -28.12
N ASN A 82 21.77 -10.73 -29.32
CA ASN A 82 22.86 -11.64 -29.66
C ASN A 82 24.13 -11.08 -29.01
N ASP A 83 24.32 -11.34 -27.71
CA ASP A 83 25.57 -10.99 -27.02
C ASP A 83 26.17 -12.23 -26.35
N GLY A 84 27.41 -12.55 -26.74
CA GLY A 84 28.28 -13.62 -26.23
C GLY A 84 28.47 -14.73 -27.27
N ILE A 85 29.39 -14.62 -28.24
CA ILE A 85 30.86 -14.60 -28.15
C ILE A 85 31.42 -15.80 -27.39
N ALA A 86 32.35 -16.46 -28.06
CA ALA A 86 32.97 -17.76 -27.85
C ALA A 86 33.93 -17.86 -26.65
N GLU A 87 34.61 -19.02 -26.59
CA GLU A 87 35.71 -19.47 -25.71
C GLU A 87 35.18 -20.31 -24.51
N ASN A 88 35.44 -21.61 -24.37
CA ASN A 88 36.46 -22.54 -24.86
C ASN A 88 35.84 -23.93 -25.12
#